data_AF-A0A378AT98-F1
#
_entry.id   AF-A0A378AT98-F1
#
_cell.length_a   1.000
_cell.length_b   1.000
_cell.length_c   1.000
_cell.angle_alpha   90.00
_cell.angle_beta   90.00
_cell.angle_gamma   90.00
#
_symmetry.space_group_name_H-M   'P 1'
#
loop_
_entity.id
_entity.type
_entity.pdbx_description
1 polymer ?
#
loop_
_entity_poly.entity_id
_entity_poly.type
_entity_poly.pdbx_seq_one_letter_code
_entity_poly.pdbx_strand_id
1 'polypeptide(L)'
;MYKTTLSGQVWRFDSLKTLMAKASPARSGDALAGIIATSAEERMAAKMALAEVPLTDILDNPLIPYEQDEVTRLILDTHDAQGFAALRHLTVGDFRDWLLDDATDTATLQRVARAITPEMAAAVSKLMRNQDLILAASKCQVVTRFRNTIGLPGHLSVRLQPNHPTDDLKGIAASMLDGLLYGAGDAVIGINPASDSLPVLAQLNVMLDDIIQRFAIPTQSCILTHVTNTLQLIERGAPVDLVFQSVAGTEAANSGFGINLATLQEAREAALSLRRGTLGNNVMYFETGQGSCLSANAHHGVDQQTCEARAYAVARHFEPLLVNTVVGFIGPEYLYDGKQIIRAGLEDHFCGKLMGLPIGCDVCYTNHAEADQDDMDTLLTLLCAAGLTFLIGVPGADDIMLNYQSTSFHDALYARRLLGLKHAPSSPTGWRRCRLSIRTARCGSPTPAIRCCPSCRKEPPYEPSRCLEPAA
;
A
#
# COMPACT_ATOMS: atom_id res chain seq x y z
N MET A 1 13.99 -28.60 10.86
CA MET A 1 14.31 -29.08 9.51
C MET A 1 13.02 -29.54 8.85
N TYR A 2 12.70 -28.97 7.69
CA TYR A 2 11.50 -29.23 6.91
C TYR A 2 11.84 -30.10 5.71
N LYS A 3 10.93 -30.96 5.27
CA LYS A 3 11.19 -31.87 4.14
C LYS A 3 9.92 -32.27 3.41
N THR A 4 10.07 -32.62 2.15
CA THR A 4 9.03 -33.31 1.37
C THR A 4 9.69 -34.25 0.36
N THR A 5 8.90 -35.16 -0.21
CA THR A 5 9.35 -36.02 -1.30
C THR A 5 8.56 -35.67 -2.55
N LEU A 6 9.26 -35.27 -3.61
CA LEU A 6 8.67 -34.91 -4.91
C LEU A 6 9.47 -35.62 -6.01
N SER A 7 8.78 -36.28 -6.94
CA SER A 7 9.41 -37.00 -8.06
C SER A 7 10.46 -38.06 -7.65
N GLY A 8 10.32 -38.64 -6.45
CA GLY A 8 11.31 -39.61 -5.91
C GLY A 8 12.57 -38.97 -5.30
N GLN A 9 12.68 -37.64 -5.29
CA GLN A 9 13.74 -36.89 -4.62
C GLN A 9 13.24 -36.37 -3.26
N VAL A 10 14.07 -36.50 -2.23
CA VAL A 10 13.83 -35.89 -0.91
C VAL A 10 14.41 -34.48 -0.90
N TRP A 11 13.54 -33.49 -0.77
CA TRP A 11 13.90 -32.08 -0.61
C TRP A 11 13.96 -31.75 0.87
N ARG A 12 15.00 -31.02 1.29
CA ARG A 12 15.22 -30.61 2.68
C ARG A 12 15.46 -29.12 2.73
N PHE A 13 14.87 -28.48 3.74
CA PHE A 13 15.03 -27.06 4.03
C PHE A 13 15.44 -26.91 5.49
N ASP A 14 16.59 -26.28 5.73
CA ASP A 14 17.24 -26.30 7.05
C ASP A 14 16.47 -25.49 8.09
N SER A 15 15.79 -24.42 7.66
CA SER A 15 15.06 -23.49 8.52
C SER A 15 13.72 -23.06 7.90
N LEU A 16 12.83 -22.51 8.73
CA LEU A 16 11.55 -21.96 8.28
C LEU A 16 11.79 -20.77 7.35
N LYS A 17 12.79 -19.95 7.66
CA LYS A 17 13.24 -18.83 6.84
C LYS A 17 13.60 -19.27 5.42
N THR A 18 14.41 -20.32 5.30
CA THR A 18 14.78 -20.91 3.99
C THR A 18 13.55 -21.47 3.28
N LEU A 19 12.70 -22.21 3.99
CA LEU A 19 11.49 -22.79 3.41
C LEU A 19 10.55 -21.71 2.84
N MET A 20 10.30 -20.65 3.60
CA MET A 20 9.44 -19.53 3.19
C MET A 20 10.01 -18.78 1.98
N ALA A 21 11.32 -18.49 1.98
CA ALA A 21 11.97 -17.84 0.84
C ALA A 21 11.91 -18.69 -0.45
N LYS A 22 12.14 -20.00 -0.31
CA LYS A 22 12.10 -20.94 -1.44
C LYS A 22 10.67 -21.19 -1.94
N ALA A 23 9.67 -21.04 -1.08
CA ALA A 23 8.26 -21.17 -1.45
C ALA A 23 7.69 -19.93 -2.16
N SER A 24 8.31 -18.76 -2.04
CA SER A 24 7.89 -17.53 -2.75
C SER A 24 7.78 -17.74 -4.25
N PRO A 25 6.85 -17.04 -4.95
CA PRO A 25 6.97 -16.84 -6.39
C PRO A 25 8.33 -16.28 -6.78
N ALA A 26 8.75 -16.46 -8.05
CA ALA A 26 10.02 -15.93 -8.50
C ALA A 26 9.99 -14.39 -8.49
N ARG A 27 11.00 -13.77 -7.87
CA ARG A 27 11.19 -12.32 -7.78
C ARG A 27 12.66 -11.99 -7.94
N SER A 28 12.97 -10.90 -8.63
CA SER A 28 14.36 -10.46 -8.82
C SER A 28 15.05 -10.14 -7.48
N GLY A 29 14.37 -9.50 -6.53
CA GLY A 29 15.00 -9.15 -5.24
C GLY A 29 15.38 -10.38 -4.40
N ASP A 30 14.54 -11.42 -4.38
CA ASP A 30 14.89 -12.67 -3.68
C ASP A 30 16.02 -13.43 -4.40
N ALA A 31 16.15 -13.26 -5.72
CA ALA A 31 17.26 -13.78 -6.50
C ALA A 31 18.56 -13.02 -6.23
N LEU A 32 18.49 -11.68 -6.18
CA LEU A 32 19.61 -10.81 -5.81
C LEU A 32 20.14 -11.11 -4.40
N ALA A 33 19.23 -11.40 -3.47
CA ALA A 33 19.56 -11.82 -2.11
C ALA A 33 20.12 -13.27 -2.02
N GLY A 34 20.09 -14.05 -3.11
CA GLY A 34 20.57 -15.43 -3.13
C GLY A 34 19.68 -16.44 -2.38
N ILE A 35 18.44 -16.07 -2.05
CA ILE A 35 17.52 -16.89 -1.23
C ILE A 35 16.39 -17.54 -2.04
N ILE A 36 16.21 -17.15 -3.30
CA ILE A 36 15.23 -17.74 -4.23
C ILE A 36 15.43 -19.25 -4.44
N ALA A 37 14.37 -19.98 -4.77
CA ALA A 37 14.47 -21.34 -5.28
C ALA A 37 15.26 -21.40 -6.60
N THR A 38 16.16 -22.37 -6.68
CA THR A 38 17.06 -22.63 -7.82
C THR A 38 16.34 -23.27 -9.00
N SER A 39 15.17 -23.87 -8.78
CA SER A 39 14.32 -24.43 -9.83
C SER A 39 12.84 -24.31 -9.48
N ALA A 40 11.99 -24.46 -10.50
CA ALA A 40 10.54 -24.55 -10.29
C ALA A 40 10.15 -25.80 -9.47
N GLU A 41 10.91 -26.89 -9.59
CA GLU A 41 10.70 -28.11 -8.81
C GLU A 41 11.04 -27.91 -7.33
N GLU A 42 12.16 -27.26 -7.01
CA GLU A 42 12.51 -26.90 -5.62
C GLU A 42 11.45 -25.98 -5.03
N ARG A 43 10.95 -25.00 -5.80
CA ARG A 43 9.89 -24.09 -5.36
C ARG A 43 8.60 -24.86 -5.06
N MET A 44 8.23 -25.83 -5.89
CA MET A 44 7.06 -26.66 -5.65
C MET A 44 7.24 -27.54 -4.42
N ALA A 45 8.42 -28.17 -4.26
CA ALA A 45 8.75 -28.92 -3.06
C ALA A 45 8.71 -28.05 -1.79
N ALA A 46 9.18 -26.81 -1.88
CA ALA A 46 9.10 -25.84 -0.77
C ALA A 46 7.64 -25.51 -0.44
N LYS A 47 6.78 -25.27 -1.44
CA LYS A 47 5.34 -25.06 -1.22
C LYS A 47 4.66 -26.27 -0.58
N MET A 48 4.97 -27.48 -1.03
CA MET A 48 4.43 -28.71 -0.45
C MET A 48 4.89 -28.88 1.00
N ALA A 49 6.17 -28.65 1.30
CA ALA A 49 6.67 -28.71 2.67
C ALA A 49 6.09 -27.59 3.55
N LEU A 50 5.89 -26.38 3.01
CA LEU A 50 5.30 -25.24 3.72
C LEU A 50 3.82 -25.50 4.05
N ALA A 51 3.07 -26.14 3.16
CA ALA A 51 1.67 -26.50 3.39
C ALA A 51 1.48 -27.35 4.66
N GLU A 52 2.44 -28.21 4.98
CA GLU A 52 2.38 -29.10 6.15
C GLU A 52 2.90 -28.45 7.45
N VAL A 53 3.38 -27.21 7.41
CA VAL A 53 3.89 -26.52 8.60
C VAL A 53 2.72 -26.13 9.52
N PRO A 54 2.70 -26.54 10.80
CA PRO A 54 1.71 -26.07 11.76
C PRO A 54 1.82 -24.56 11.97
N LEU A 55 0.69 -23.84 12.09
CA LEU A 55 0.74 -22.40 12.41
C LEU A 55 1.45 -22.12 13.74
N THR A 56 1.36 -23.05 14.70
CA THR A 56 2.10 -22.98 15.97
C THR A 56 3.61 -22.96 15.79
N ASP A 57 4.14 -23.71 14.82
CA ASP A 57 5.58 -23.75 14.53
C ASP A 57 6.09 -22.39 14.03
N ILE A 58 5.26 -21.64 13.29
CA ILE A 58 5.59 -20.27 12.85
C ILE A 58 5.68 -19.31 14.05
N LEU A 59 4.79 -19.47 15.03
CA LEU A 59 4.78 -18.63 16.23
C LEU A 59 5.99 -18.94 17.15
N ASP A 60 6.31 -20.22 17.30
CA ASP A 60 7.36 -20.70 18.19
C ASP A 60 8.78 -20.48 17.62
N ASN A 61 8.92 -20.29 16.30
CA ASN A 61 10.20 -20.13 15.61
C ASN A 61 10.27 -18.81 14.81
N PRO A 62 10.43 -17.66 15.48
CA PRO A 62 10.50 -16.37 14.79
C PRO A 62 11.69 -16.32 13.83
N LEU A 63 11.46 -15.77 12.62
CA LEU A 63 12.48 -15.74 11.57
C LEU A 63 13.67 -14.82 11.90
N ILE A 64 13.42 -13.80 12.73
CA ILE A 64 14.44 -12.91 13.29
C ILE A 64 14.31 -13.01 14.81
N PRO A 65 15.40 -13.32 15.55
CA PRO A 65 15.33 -13.55 16.99
C PRO A 65 14.70 -12.38 17.77
N TYR A 66 13.91 -12.71 18.80
CA TYR A 66 13.19 -11.73 19.63
C TYR A 66 14.12 -10.69 20.25
N GLU A 67 15.31 -11.12 20.68
CA GLU A 67 16.30 -10.27 21.33
C GLU A 67 16.98 -9.29 20.35
N GLN A 68 16.86 -9.52 19.04
CA GLN A 68 17.58 -8.77 18.01
C GLN A 68 16.71 -7.79 17.22
N ASP A 69 15.37 -7.86 17.34
CA ASP A 69 14.46 -7.09 16.49
C ASP A 69 13.19 -6.64 17.23
N GLU A 70 13.02 -5.33 17.40
CA GLU A 70 11.86 -4.69 18.01
C GLU A 70 10.54 -5.00 17.28
N VAL A 71 10.61 -5.23 15.97
CA VAL A 71 9.44 -5.64 15.17
C VAL A 71 9.05 -7.08 15.54
N THR A 72 10.02 -7.98 15.76
CA THR A 72 9.70 -9.32 16.28
C THR A 72 9.10 -9.23 17.68
N ARG A 73 9.65 -8.40 18.57
CA ARG A 73 9.11 -8.19 19.91
C ARG A 73 7.66 -7.72 19.84
N LEU A 74 7.40 -6.68 19.04
CA LEU A 74 6.06 -6.17 18.79
C LEU A 74 5.10 -7.25 18.31
N ILE A 75 5.50 -8.07 17.34
CA ILE A 75 4.65 -9.13 16.77
C ILE A 75 4.25 -10.15 17.85
N LEU A 76 5.22 -10.64 18.62
CA LEU A 76 4.97 -11.69 19.62
C LEU A 76 4.24 -11.14 20.85
N ASP A 77 4.63 -9.96 21.34
CA ASP A 77 4.07 -9.36 22.56
C ASP A 77 2.62 -8.88 22.37
N THR A 78 2.22 -8.61 21.13
CA THR A 78 0.85 -8.14 20.80
C THR A 78 -0.02 -9.19 20.11
N HIS A 79 0.46 -10.43 20.02
CA HIS A 79 -0.28 -11.55 19.42
C HIS A 79 -1.51 -11.93 20.26
N ASP A 80 -2.67 -12.05 19.62
CA ASP A 80 -3.90 -12.48 20.29
C ASP A 80 -3.99 -14.01 20.44
N ALA A 81 -3.50 -14.52 21.57
CA ALA A 81 -3.53 -15.94 21.89
C ALA A 81 -4.96 -16.52 22.00
N GLN A 82 -5.95 -15.71 22.39
CA GLN A 82 -7.33 -16.19 22.51
C GLN A 82 -7.98 -16.34 21.14
N GLY A 83 -7.84 -15.32 20.28
CA GLY A 83 -8.25 -15.41 18.87
C GLY A 83 -7.55 -16.54 18.13
N PHE A 84 -6.28 -16.79 18.45
CA PHE A 84 -5.49 -17.85 17.83
C PHE A 84 -5.98 -19.26 18.14
N ALA A 85 -6.73 -19.46 19.23
CA ALA A 85 -7.26 -20.78 19.58
C ALA A 85 -8.10 -21.41 18.45
N ALA A 86 -8.79 -20.59 17.66
CA ALA A 86 -9.57 -21.04 16.51
C ALA A 86 -8.70 -21.53 15.34
N LEU A 87 -7.46 -21.03 15.21
CA LEU A 87 -6.54 -21.31 14.11
C LEU A 87 -5.44 -22.29 14.49
N ARG A 88 -5.17 -22.46 15.79
CA ARG A 88 -4.00 -23.16 16.34
C ARG A 88 -3.77 -24.58 15.80
N HIS A 89 -4.85 -25.28 15.46
CA HIS A 89 -4.82 -26.66 15.00
C HIS A 89 -4.48 -26.81 13.51
N LEU A 90 -4.47 -25.71 12.76
CA LEU A 90 -4.29 -25.70 11.32
C LEU A 90 -2.79 -25.75 10.95
N THR A 91 -2.52 -26.39 9.82
CA THR A 91 -1.28 -26.16 9.05
C THR A 91 -1.43 -24.92 8.16
N VAL A 92 -0.37 -24.47 7.50
CA VAL A 92 -0.46 -23.38 6.50
C VAL A 92 -1.39 -23.78 5.35
N GLY A 93 -1.36 -25.05 4.93
CA GLY A 93 -2.26 -25.60 3.91
C GLY A 93 -3.72 -25.56 4.36
N ASP A 94 -4.01 -26.07 5.56
CA ASP A 94 -5.37 -26.03 6.12
C ASP A 94 -5.84 -24.59 6.37
N PHE A 95 -4.91 -23.68 6.71
CA PHE A 95 -5.21 -22.26 6.85
C PHE A 95 -5.60 -21.62 5.53
N ARG A 96 -4.94 -21.98 4.41
CA ARG A 96 -5.38 -21.56 3.07
C ARG A 96 -6.81 -22.01 2.81
N ASP A 97 -7.11 -23.29 3.07
CA ASP A 97 -8.43 -23.85 2.80
C ASP A 97 -9.50 -23.21 3.70
N TRP A 98 -9.19 -23.01 4.98
CA TRP A 98 -10.04 -22.26 5.92
C TRP A 98 -10.32 -20.83 5.44
N LEU A 99 -9.32 -20.12 4.91
CA LEU A 99 -9.50 -18.78 4.37
C LEU A 99 -10.35 -18.75 3.09
N LEU A 100 -10.41 -19.84 2.33
CA LEU A 100 -11.18 -19.93 1.09
C LEU A 100 -12.58 -20.53 1.29
N ASP A 101 -12.84 -21.13 2.45
CA ASP A 101 -14.15 -21.67 2.80
C ASP A 101 -15.24 -20.59 2.83
N ASP A 102 -16.45 -20.94 2.38
CA ASP A 102 -17.62 -20.06 2.32
C ASP A 102 -18.12 -19.68 3.72
N ALA A 103 -17.92 -20.54 4.72
CA ALA A 103 -18.30 -20.28 6.11
C ALA A 103 -17.35 -19.29 6.81
N THR A 104 -16.13 -19.10 6.30
CA THR A 104 -15.19 -18.12 6.83
C THR A 104 -15.53 -16.73 6.31
N ASP A 105 -16.42 -16.06 7.03
CA ASP A 105 -16.98 -14.75 6.69
C ASP A 105 -16.15 -13.56 7.24
N THR A 106 -16.56 -12.34 6.86
CA THR A 106 -15.93 -11.09 7.31
C THR A 106 -15.88 -10.97 8.84
N ALA A 107 -16.96 -11.34 9.53
CA ALA A 107 -17.04 -11.22 10.99
C ALA A 107 -16.05 -12.17 11.69
N THR A 108 -15.85 -13.36 11.11
CA THR A 108 -14.87 -14.33 11.58
C THR A 108 -13.44 -13.83 11.36
N LEU A 109 -13.14 -13.34 10.15
CA LEU A 109 -11.81 -12.80 9.81
C LEU A 109 -11.44 -11.60 10.69
N GLN A 110 -12.38 -10.68 10.94
CA GLN A 110 -12.17 -9.53 11.83
C GLN A 110 -11.84 -9.97 13.27
N ARG A 111 -12.43 -11.06 13.76
CA ARG A 111 -12.20 -11.57 15.12
C ARG A 111 -10.81 -12.16 15.29
N VAL A 112 -10.26 -12.78 14.25
CA VAL A 112 -8.96 -13.45 14.29
C VAL A 112 -7.82 -12.60 13.71
N ALA A 113 -8.09 -11.41 13.15
CA ALA A 113 -7.07 -10.60 12.47
C ALA A 113 -5.82 -10.32 13.33
N ARG A 114 -5.97 -10.11 14.65
CA ARG A 114 -4.84 -9.89 15.57
C ARG A 114 -4.13 -11.17 16.00
N ALA A 115 -4.74 -12.33 15.78
CA ALA A 115 -4.14 -13.65 15.99
C ALA A 115 -3.31 -14.13 14.80
N ILE A 116 -3.44 -13.47 13.64
CA ILE A 116 -2.65 -13.79 12.46
C ILE A 116 -1.36 -12.97 12.53
N THR A 117 -0.22 -13.66 12.61
CA THR A 117 1.11 -13.03 12.55
C THR A 117 1.49 -12.70 11.10
N PRO A 118 2.43 -11.76 10.88
CA PRO A 118 2.99 -11.50 9.56
C PRO A 118 3.48 -12.75 8.84
N GLU A 119 4.21 -13.59 9.55
CA GLU A 119 4.80 -14.81 8.99
C GLU A 119 3.72 -15.82 8.58
N MET A 120 2.59 -15.91 9.31
CA MET A 120 1.45 -16.75 8.90
C MET A 120 0.78 -16.21 7.64
N ALA A 121 0.55 -14.89 7.56
CA ALA A 121 -0.03 -14.24 6.39
C ALA A 121 0.86 -14.39 5.15
N ALA A 122 2.18 -14.20 5.32
CA ALA A 122 3.17 -14.40 4.26
C ALA A 122 3.31 -15.88 3.87
N ALA A 123 3.23 -16.82 4.81
CA ALA A 123 3.32 -18.24 4.51
C ALA A 123 2.13 -18.70 3.63
N VAL A 124 0.91 -18.32 4.01
CA VAL A 124 -0.29 -18.73 3.28
C VAL A 124 -0.40 -18.07 1.90
N SER A 125 0.04 -16.81 1.76
CA SER A 125 0.01 -16.11 0.47
C SER A 125 0.88 -16.81 -0.59
N LYS A 126 2.00 -17.43 -0.17
CA LYS A 126 2.90 -18.20 -1.05
C LYS A 126 2.23 -19.45 -1.63
N LEU A 127 1.22 -20.01 -0.96
CA LEU A 127 0.45 -21.17 -1.41
C LEU A 127 -0.75 -20.80 -2.29
N MET A 128 -1.11 -19.52 -2.33
CA MET A 128 -2.30 -19.03 -3.02
C MET A 128 -2.02 -18.63 -4.47
N ARG A 129 -2.93 -18.96 -5.38
CA ARG A 129 -2.97 -18.34 -6.72
C ARG A 129 -3.53 -16.92 -6.63
N ASN A 130 -3.43 -16.14 -7.71
CA ASN A 130 -3.94 -14.76 -7.73
C ASN A 130 -5.44 -14.68 -7.38
N GLN A 131 -6.26 -15.58 -7.93
CA GLN A 131 -7.69 -15.64 -7.62
C GLN A 131 -7.95 -15.91 -6.12
N ASP A 132 -7.11 -16.72 -5.47
CA ASP A 132 -7.26 -17.07 -4.06
C ASP A 132 -6.94 -15.83 -3.20
N LEU A 133 -5.86 -15.12 -3.52
CA LEU A 133 -5.48 -13.85 -2.88
C LEU A 133 -6.62 -12.82 -3.00
N ILE A 134 -7.18 -12.66 -4.21
CA ILE A 134 -8.27 -11.73 -4.50
C ILE A 134 -9.52 -12.09 -3.70
N LEU A 135 -9.95 -13.37 -3.76
CA LEU A 135 -11.16 -13.84 -3.10
C LEU A 135 -11.05 -13.70 -1.58
N ALA A 136 -9.96 -14.17 -0.97
CA ALA A 136 -9.79 -14.09 0.48
C ALA A 136 -9.66 -12.65 0.97
N ALA A 137 -8.94 -11.79 0.23
CA ALA A 137 -8.84 -10.36 0.56
C ALA A 137 -10.21 -9.66 0.47
N SER A 138 -11.06 -10.02 -0.49
CA SER A 138 -12.41 -9.43 -0.66
C SER A 138 -13.34 -9.65 0.53
N LYS A 139 -13.09 -10.72 1.31
CA LYS A 139 -13.83 -11.02 2.56
C LYS A 139 -13.35 -10.16 3.73
N CYS A 140 -12.16 -9.59 3.65
CA CYS A 140 -11.56 -8.80 4.73
C CYS A 140 -11.99 -7.32 4.62
N GLN A 141 -12.82 -6.86 5.56
CA GLN A 141 -13.29 -5.47 5.60
C GLN A 141 -12.68 -4.72 6.78
N VAL A 142 -12.01 -3.61 6.50
CA VAL A 142 -11.35 -2.75 7.49
C VAL A 142 -11.80 -1.32 7.26
N VAL A 143 -12.39 -0.71 8.29
CA VAL A 143 -12.97 0.63 8.22
C VAL A 143 -12.27 1.55 9.21
N THR A 144 -11.74 2.66 8.72
CA THR A 144 -11.04 3.67 9.52
C THR A 144 -11.70 5.03 9.41
N ARG A 145 -11.50 5.89 10.42
CA ARG A 145 -12.20 7.18 10.54
C ARG A 145 -11.30 8.28 11.06
N PHE A 146 -11.36 9.42 10.38
CA PHE A 146 -10.77 10.68 10.86
C PHE A 146 -11.74 11.86 10.61
N ARG A 147 -11.73 12.48 9.42
CA ARG A 147 -12.74 13.47 9.00
C ARG A 147 -13.83 12.88 8.12
N ASN A 148 -13.54 11.74 7.50
CA ASN A 148 -14.48 10.91 6.75
C ASN A 148 -14.31 9.43 7.17
N THR A 149 -15.05 8.52 6.52
CA THR A 149 -14.96 7.07 6.76
C THR A 149 -14.41 6.39 5.51
N ILE A 150 -13.32 5.61 5.66
CA ILE A 150 -12.60 4.96 4.57
C ILE A 150 -12.70 3.43 4.72
N GLY A 151 -12.76 2.70 3.61
CA GLY A 151 -12.74 1.22 3.60
C GLY A 151 -14.11 0.53 3.67
N LEU A 152 -15.21 1.26 3.50
CA LEU A 152 -16.54 0.68 3.43
C LEU A 152 -16.76 -0.15 2.15
N PRO A 153 -17.54 -1.25 2.20
CA PRO A 153 -17.87 -2.04 1.02
C PRO A 153 -18.49 -1.20 -0.11
N GLY A 154 -18.11 -1.46 -1.35
CA GLY A 154 -18.61 -0.72 -2.52
C GLY A 154 -18.07 0.71 -2.63
N HIS A 155 -16.96 1.01 -1.95
CA HIS A 155 -16.28 2.31 -2.02
C HIS A 155 -14.81 2.13 -2.39
N LEU A 156 -14.27 3.11 -3.10
CA LEU A 156 -12.85 3.21 -3.45
C LEU A 156 -12.43 4.65 -3.26
N SER A 157 -11.46 4.86 -2.37
CA SER A 157 -10.92 6.18 -2.11
C SER A 157 -9.64 6.45 -2.89
N VAL A 158 -9.28 7.72 -3.01
CA VAL A 158 -8.12 8.15 -3.80
C VAL A 158 -7.31 9.15 -2.99
N ARG A 159 -6.01 8.90 -2.83
CA ARG A 159 -5.04 9.91 -2.42
C ARG A 159 -4.83 10.85 -3.59
N LEU A 160 -5.08 12.14 -3.41
CA LEU A 160 -4.69 13.16 -4.38
C LEU A 160 -3.24 13.54 -4.07
N GLN A 161 -2.33 13.32 -5.03
CA GLN A 161 -0.91 13.66 -4.90
C GLN A 161 -0.52 14.84 -5.80
N PRO A 162 -0.64 16.09 -5.33
CA PRO A 162 -0.31 17.26 -6.12
C PRO A 162 1.15 17.66 -5.92
N ASN A 163 2.07 16.73 -6.17
CA ASN A 163 3.51 16.97 -6.09
C ASN A 163 3.96 18.06 -7.06
N HIS A 164 4.96 18.87 -6.66
CA HIS A 164 5.57 19.87 -7.53
C HIS A 164 7.10 19.87 -7.35
N PRO A 165 7.92 19.90 -8.43
CA PRO A 165 9.38 19.76 -8.35
C PRO A 165 10.13 20.79 -7.50
N THR A 166 9.46 21.87 -7.12
CA THR A 166 10.00 23.00 -6.35
C THR A 166 9.08 23.44 -5.22
N ASP A 167 8.09 22.62 -4.87
CA ASP A 167 7.06 22.95 -3.88
C ASP A 167 6.33 24.29 -4.14
N ASP A 168 6.10 24.65 -5.41
CA ASP A 168 5.40 25.90 -5.74
C ASP A 168 3.92 25.80 -5.34
N LEU A 169 3.51 26.66 -4.41
CA LEU A 169 2.17 26.65 -3.84
C LEU A 169 1.07 26.81 -4.90
N LYS A 170 1.31 27.58 -5.98
CA LYS A 170 0.30 27.78 -7.04
C LYS A 170 0.18 26.53 -7.92
N GLY A 171 1.30 25.91 -8.28
CA GLY A 171 1.33 24.65 -9.02
C GLY A 171 0.63 23.53 -8.26
N ILE A 172 0.95 23.39 -6.96
CA ILE A 172 0.29 22.44 -6.07
C ILE A 172 -1.22 22.71 -6.00
N ALA A 173 -1.64 23.96 -5.76
CA ALA A 173 -3.06 24.30 -5.69
C ALA A 173 -3.80 24.03 -7.00
N ALA A 174 -3.16 24.26 -8.16
CA ALA A 174 -3.73 23.97 -9.46
C ALA A 174 -3.93 22.45 -9.69
N SER A 175 -2.91 21.65 -9.37
CA SER A 175 -2.97 20.20 -9.43
C SER A 175 -4.02 19.61 -8.48
N MET A 176 -4.08 20.12 -7.26
CA MET A 176 -5.10 19.76 -6.28
C MET A 176 -6.52 20.10 -6.76
N LEU A 177 -6.72 21.26 -7.38
CA LEU A 177 -8.01 21.63 -7.95
C LEU A 177 -8.43 20.65 -9.06
N ASP A 178 -7.49 20.25 -9.93
CA ASP A 178 -7.75 19.29 -11.00
C ASP A 178 -8.21 17.94 -10.42
N GLY A 179 -7.44 17.36 -9.49
CA GLY A 179 -7.81 16.09 -8.85
C GLY A 179 -9.16 16.14 -8.13
N LEU A 180 -9.47 17.23 -7.42
CA LEU A 180 -10.77 17.41 -6.76
C LEU A 180 -11.94 17.43 -7.76
N LEU A 181 -11.74 17.95 -8.98
CA LEU A 181 -12.77 17.95 -10.02
C LEU A 181 -13.08 16.54 -10.54
N TYR A 182 -12.07 15.66 -10.57
CA TYR A 182 -12.24 14.23 -10.85
C TYR A 182 -12.76 13.45 -9.64
N GLY A 183 -12.77 14.04 -8.45
CA GLY A 183 -13.22 13.40 -7.21
C GLY A 183 -12.13 12.56 -6.55
N ALA A 184 -10.87 12.91 -6.78
CA ALA A 184 -9.75 12.42 -5.97
C ALA A 184 -9.68 13.21 -4.65
N GLY A 185 -8.88 12.69 -3.71
CA GLY A 185 -8.60 13.35 -2.44
C GLY A 185 -9.56 12.97 -1.34
N ASP A 186 -10.37 11.91 -1.50
CA ASP A 186 -11.23 11.38 -0.45
C ASP A 186 -10.51 10.41 0.50
N ALA A 187 -9.35 9.88 0.12
CA ALA A 187 -8.46 9.20 1.07
C ALA A 187 -7.62 10.22 1.86
N VAL A 188 -6.96 11.14 1.15
CA VAL A 188 -6.11 12.21 1.69
C VAL A 188 -5.70 13.14 0.54
N ILE A 189 -5.47 14.42 0.82
CA ILE A 189 -4.68 15.28 -0.06
C ILE A 189 -3.24 15.26 0.48
N GLY A 190 -2.37 14.49 -0.19
CA GLY A 190 -1.04 14.15 0.30
C GLY A 190 0.07 14.71 -0.59
N ILE A 191 0.99 15.50 -0.04
CA ILE A 191 2.13 16.06 -0.79
C ILE A 191 3.41 15.38 -0.33
N ASN A 192 4.16 14.78 -1.25
CA ASN A 192 5.57 14.48 -1.02
C ASN A 192 6.34 15.79 -1.29
N PRO A 193 6.95 16.43 -0.29
CA PRO A 193 7.63 17.70 -0.51
C PRO A 193 8.99 17.47 -1.19
N ALA A 194 9.39 18.36 -2.09
CA ALA A 194 10.76 18.39 -2.64
C ALA A 194 11.77 18.94 -1.62
N SER A 195 11.30 19.72 -0.62
CA SER A 195 12.11 20.33 0.43
C SER A 195 11.82 19.74 1.82
N ASP A 196 12.88 19.48 2.58
CA ASP A 196 12.78 19.16 4.02
C ASP A 196 12.82 20.41 4.93
N SER A 197 12.66 21.61 4.36
CA SER A 197 12.69 22.87 5.11
C SER A 197 11.42 23.05 5.94
N LEU A 198 11.53 23.06 7.27
CA LEU A 198 10.39 23.25 8.18
C LEU A 198 9.51 24.47 7.86
N PRO A 199 10.06 25.66 7.51
CA PRO A 199 9.23 26.78 7.02
C PRO A 199 8.38 26.45 5.78
N VAL A 200 8.94 25.73 4.80
CA VAL A 200 8.22 25.31 3.59
C VAL A 200 7.13 24.30 3.95
N LEU A 201 7.48 23.29 4.74
CA LEU A 201 6.54 22.28 5.21
C LEU A 201 5.38 22.88 6.03
N ALA A 202 5.66 23.89 6.85
CA ALA A 202 4.63 24.63 7.59
C ALA A 202 3.69 25.40 6.65
N GLN A 203 4.23 26.07 5.63
CA GLN A 203 3.43 26.77 4.62
C GLN A 203 2.52 25.81 3.85
N LEU A 204 3.02 24.62 3.48
CA LEU A 204 2.22 23.58 2.82
C LEU A 204 1.07 23.08 3.71
N ASN A 205 1.33 22.83 5.00
CA ASN A 205 0.29 22.43 5.96
C ASN A 205 -0.79 23.50 6.09
N VAL A 206 -0.41 24.77 6.28
CA VAL A 206 -1.36 25.89 6.40
C VAL A 206 -2.18 26.07 5.13
N MET A 207 -1.54 26.02 3.96
CA MET A 207 -2.23 26.13 2.67
C MET A 207 -3.29 25.02 2.50
N LEU A 208 -2.95 23.77 2.81
CA LEU A 208 -3.90 22.66 2.70
C LEU A 208 -5.06 22.81 3.68
N ASP A 209 -4.79 23.18 4.94
CA ASP A 209 -5.85 23.41 5.93
C ASP A 209 -6.79 24.54 5.49
N ASP A 210 -6.24 25.68 5.07
CA ASP A 210 -7.03 26.84 4.61
C ASP A 210 -7.97 26.46 3.47
N ILE A 211 -7.50 25.68 2.50
CA ILE A 211 -8.32 25.23 1.36
C ILE A 211 -9.40 24.27 1.85
N ILE A 212 -9.03 23.26 2.65
CA ILE A 212 -9.98 22.27 3.19
C ILE A 212 -11.08 22.97 3.98
N GLN A 213 -10.74 23.89 4.88
CA GLN A 213 -11.71 24.65 5.68
C GLN A 213 -12.57 25.55 4.81
N ARG A 214 -11.95 26.35 3.92
CA ARG A 214 -12.65 27.34 3.08
C ARG A 214 -13.69 26.72 2.16
N PHE A 215 -13.39 25.55 1.59
CA PHE A 215 -14.29 24.84 0.70
C PHE A 215 -15.10 23.73 1.40
N ALA A 216 -14.93 23.58 2.72
CA ALA A 216 -15.54 22.53 3.54
C ALA A 216 -15.38 21.14 2.90
N ILE A 217 -14.15 20.84 2.45
CA ILE A 217 -13.82 19.58 1.78
C ILE A 217 -13.83 18.47 2.84
N PRO A 218 -14.62 17.40 2.68
CA PRO A 218 -14.70 16.32 3.66
C PRO A 218 -13.52 15.34 3.52
N THR A 219 -12.32 15.84 3.78
CA THR A 219 -11.05 15.10 3.68
C THR A 219 -10.03 15.62 4.69
N GLN A 220 -8.87 14.98 4.71
CA GLN A 220 -7.70 15.30 5.50
C GLN A 220 -6.51 15.61 4.61
N SER A 221 -5.58 16.39 5.13
CA SER A 221 -4.28 16.67 4.51
C SER A 221 -3.16 15.83 5.11
N CYS A 222 -2.08 15.65 4.34
CA CYS A 222 -0.84 15.09 4.84
C CYS A 222 0.35 15.66 4.07
N ILE A 223 1.40 16.07 4.77
CA ILE A 223 2.71 16.34 4.16
C ILE A 223 3.59 15.14 4.47
N LEU A 224 4.02 14.43 3.43
CA LEU A 224 4.77 13.18 3.52
C LEU A 224 6.26 13.44 3.72
N THR A 225 6.60 14.08 4.83
CA THR A 225 7.98 14.28 5.29
C THR A 225 8.30 13.28 6.40
N HIS A 226 9.57 13.20 6.80
CA HIS A 226 9.99 12.39 7.93
C HIS A 226 9.23 12.75 9.21
N VAL A 227 8.86 11.75 10.02
CA VAL A 227 8.02 11.90 11.21
C VAL A 227 8.53 12.93 12.21
N THR A 228 9.85 13.09 12.33
CA THR A 228 10.47 14.08 13.24
C THR A 228 10.28 15.52 12.78
N ASN A 229 10.14 15.77 11.47
CA ASN A 229 9.75 17.08 10.97
C ASN A 229 8.29 17.37 11.34
N THR A 230 7.41 16.37 11.19
CA THR A 230 6.01 16.48 11.60
C THR A 230 5.86 16.78 13.09
N LEU A 231 6.62 16.14 13.97
CA LEU A 231 6.67 16.46 15.39
C LEU A 231 7.02 17.94 15.64
N GLN A 232 8.09 18.44 15.02
CA GLN A 232 8.49 19.84 15.14
C GLN A 232 7.44 20.81 14.57
N LEU A 233 6.71 20.42 13.53
CA LEU A 233 5.61 21.21 12.98
C LEU A 233 4.43 21.29 13.96
N ILE A 234 4.09 20.18 14.61
CA ILE A 234 3.05 20.13 15.65
C ILE A 234 3.44 21.03 16.83
N GLU A 235 4.68 20.95 17.32
CA GLU A 235 5.19 21.82 18.39
C GLU A 235 5.09 23.32 18.04
N ARG A 236 5.26 23.66 16.76
CA ARG A 236 5.13 25.03 16.23
C ARG A 236 3.69 25.43 15.92
N GLY A 237 2.71 24.57 16.20
CA GLY A 237 1.28 24.84 16.01
C GLY A 237 0.79 24.71 14.56
N ALA A 238 1.52 23.99 13.69
CA ALA A 238 1.05 23.72 12.33
C ALA A 238 -0.22 22.84 12.33
N PRO A 239 -1.16 23.04 11.38
CA PRO A 239 -2.42 22.30 11.33
C PRO A 239 -2.25 20.91 10.70
N VAL A 240 -1.53 20.01 11.38
CA VAL A 240 -1.29 18.64 10.91
C VAL A 240 -2.53 17.78 11.11
N ASP A 241 -3.07 17.22 10.03
CA ASP A 241 -4.18 16.27 10.09
C ASP A 241 -3.69 14.82 10.27
N LEU A 242 -2.78 14.35 9.42
CA LEU A 242 -2.17 13.02 9.50
C LEU A 242 -0.64 13.09 9.66
N VAL A 243 -0.08 12.09 10.33
CA VAL A 243 1.37 11.88 10.43
C VAL A 243 1.77 10.78 9.48
N PHE A 244 2.60 11.14 8.50
CA PHE A 244 3.20 10.18 7.58
C PHE A 244 4.51 9.62 8.11
N GLN A 245 4.78 8.34 7.79
CA GLN A 245 6.13 7.77 7.86
C GLN A 245 6.25 6.52 6.99
N SER A 246 7.37 6.35 6.27
CA SER A 246 7.74 5.07 5.68
C SER A 246 8.22 4.10 6.76
N VAL A 247 7.72 2.86 6.74
CA VAL A 247 8.08 1.81 7.71
C VAL A 247 8.47 0.51 7.02
N ALA A 248 9.31 -0.28 7.67
CA ALA A 248 9.83 -1.54 7.20
C ALA A 248 9.61 -2.66 8.22
N GLY A 249 9.83 -3.90 7.78
CA GLY A 249 9.56 -5.10 8.56
C GLY A 249 10.65 -5.53 9.55
N THR A 250 11.71 -4.75 9.72
CA THR A 250 12.82 -5.09 10.63
C THR A 250 13.30 -3.85 11.38
N GLU A 251 13.75 -4.04 12.63
CA GLU A 251 14.35 -2.97 13.45
C GLU A 251 15.49 -2.27 12.72
N ALA A 252 16.36 -3.03 12.05
CA ALA A 252 17.51 -2.49 11.33
C ALA A 252 17.10 -1.60 10.14
N ALA A 253 16.06 -1.98 9.38
CA ALA A 253 15.56 -1.16 8.27
C ALA A 253 14.88 0.12 8.77
N ASN A 254 14.06 0.02 9.83
CA ASN A 254 13.43 1.19 10.46
C ASN A 254 14.48 2.15 11.05
N SER A 255 15.52 1.62 11.68
CA SER A 255 16.66 2.41 12.15
C SER A 255 17.37 3.12 11.00
N GLY A 256 17.51 2.47 9.84
CA GLY A 256 18.02 3.06 8.60
C GLY A 256 17.15 4.21 8.09
N PHE A 257 15.84 4.17 8.34
CA PHE A 257 14.92 5.28 8.08
C PHE A 257 14.94 6.36 9.17
N GLY A 258 15.69 6.19 10.25
CA GLY A 258 15.77 7.16 11.35
C GLY A 258 14.62 7.09 12.35
N ILE A 259 13.93 5.94 12.43
CA ILE A 259 12.77 5.74 13.30
C ILE A 259 12.89 4.46 14.15
N ASN A 260 12.11 4.42 15.23
CA ASN A 260 11.80 3.22 16.00
C ASN A 260 10.34 3.29 16.47
N LEU A 261 9.87 2.23 17.14
CA LEU A 261 8.47 2.18 17.61
C LEU A 261 8.12 3.30 18.61
N ALA A 262 9.07 3.74 19.44
CA ALA A 262 8.84 4.82 20.41
C ALA A 262 8.64 6.18 19.71
N THR A 263 9.43 6.48 18.68
CA THR A 263 9.26 7.69 17.86
C THR A 263 7.89 7.71 17.18
N LEU A 264 7.43 6.56 16.65
CA LEU A 264 6.10 6.46 16.04
C LEU A 264 4.97 6.64 17.06
N GLN A 265 5.15 6.12 18.29
CA GLN A 265 4.20 6.32 19.38
C GLN A 265 4.11 7.79 19.78
N GLU A 266 5.25 8.47 19.96
CA GLU A 266 5.30 9.90 20.27
C GLU A 266 4.58 10.74 19.20
N ALA A 267 4.83 10.44 17.92
CA ALA A 267 4.18 11.15 16.83
C ALA A 267 2.67 10.93 16.76
N ARG A 268 2.21 9.70 17.04
CA ARG A 268 0.78 9.40 17.16
C ARG A 268 0.14 10.21 18.29
N GLU A 269 0.77 10.24 19.46
CA GLU A 269 0.28 10.99 20.63
C GLU A 269 0.24 12.50 20.35
N ALA A 270 1.28 13.05 19.72
CA ALA A 270 1.34 14.44 19.32
C ALA A 270 0.18 14.81 18.37
N ALA A 271 -0.10 13.99 17.35
CA ALA A 271 -1.20 14.23 16.43
C ALA A 271 -2.58 14.09 17.09
N LEU A 272 -2.76 13.10 17.97
CA LEU A 272 -3.99 12.95 18.76
C LEU A 272 -4.25 14.16 19.65
N SER A 273 -3.20 14.79 20.18
CA SER A 273 -3.32 15.98 21.03
C SER A 273 -3.96 17.18 20.33
N LEU A 274 -3.86 17.24 18.99
CA LEU A 274 -4.46 18.30 18.18
C LEU A 274 -5.98 18.19 18.04
N ARG A 275 -6.56 17.00 18.28
CA ARG A 275 -8.02 16.73 18.24
C ARG A 275 -8.71 17.21 16.96
N ARG A 276 -8.06 17.00 15.81
CA ARG A 276 -8.54 17.49 14.50
C ARG A 276 -9.52 16.56 13.79
N GLY A 277 -9.61 15.30 14.24
CA GLY A 277 -10.57 14.32 13.73
C GLY A 277 -12.00 14.66 14.15
N THR A 278 -12.95 14.61 13.21
CA THR A 278 -14.36 14.94 13.46
C THR A 278 -15.27 13.71 13.59
N LEU A 279 -14.83 12.55 13.09
CA LEU A 279 -15.55 11.28 13.15
C LEU A 279 -14.75 10.17 13.86
N GLY A 280 -13.43 10.28 13.92
CA GLY A 280 -12.55 9.30 14.53
C GLY A 280 -11.13 9.84 14.72
N ASN A 281 -10.25 8.98 15.24
CA ASN A 281 -8.93 9.36 15.71
C ASN A 281 -7.81 8.53 15.04
N ASN A 282 -8.07 7.93 13.88
CA ASN A 282 -7.01 7.31 13.09
C ASN A 282 -6.16 8.43 12.46
N VAL A 283 -4.98 8.69 13.00
CA VAL A 283 -4.13 9.85 12.62
C VAL A 283 -2.85 9.47 11.86
N MET A 284 -2.52 8.18 11.80
CA MET A 284 -1.28 7.73 11.16
C MET A 284 -1.51 7.38 9.69
N TYR A 285 -0.49 7.65 8.88
CA TYR A 285 -0.39 7.22 7.50
C TYR A 285 0.98 6.55 7.28
N PHE A 286 1.00 5.27 6.91
CA PHE A 286 2.23 4.55 6.63
C PHE A 286 2.38 4.18 5.15
N GLU A 287 3.62 4.21 4.67
CA GLU A 287 4.02 3.59 3.41
C GLU A 287 4.98 2.42 3.66
N THR A 288 4.78 1.36 2.91
CA THR A 288 5.58 0.14 2.91
C THR A 288 5.98 -0.20 1.47
N GLY A 289 6.71 -1.29 1.25
CA GLY A 289 7.10 -1.68 -0.09
C GLY A 289 8.11 -2.81 -0.06
N GLN A 290 7.85 -3.82 -0.89
CA GLN A 290 8.78 -4.92 -1.10
C GLN A 290 10.11 -4.42 -1.63
N GLY A 291 11.19 -4.95 -1.06
CA GLY A 291 12.56 -4.58 -1.41
C GLY A 291 13.20 -3.57 -0.44
N SER A 292 12.41 -2.85 0.36
CA SER A 292 12.90 -1.89 1.36
C SER A 292 13.95 -2.49 2.31
N CYS A 293 13.64 -3.62 2.96
CA CYS A 293 14.57 -4.29 3.86
C CYS A 293 15.83 -4.81 3.14
N LEU A 294 15.71 -5.26 1.88
CA LEU A 294 16.87 -5.72 1.11
C LEU A 294 17.77 -4.55 0.71
N SER A 295 17.17 -3.46 0.23
CA SER A 295 17.86 -2.22 -0.12
C SER A 295 18.64 -1.65 1.07
N ALA A 296 18.06 -1.72 2.27
CA ALA A 296 18.71 -1.31 3.51
C ALA A 296 19.74 -2.32 4.05
N ASN A 297 20.00 -3.43 3.36
CA ASN A 297 20.83 -4.55 3.82
C ASN A 297 20.41 -5.06 5.22
N ALA A 298 19.10 -5.07 5.47
CA ALA A 298 18.48 -5.27 6.77
C ALA A 298 17.37 -6.34 6.71
N HIS A 299 17.41 -7.24 5.72
CA HIS A 299 16.40 -8.28 5.53
C HIS A 299 16.70 -9.57 6.33
N HIS A 300 17.89 -9.72 6.91
CA HIS A 300 18.28 -10.87 7.74
C HIS A 300 18.08 -12.26 7.07
N GLY A 301 18.21 -12.32 5.74
CA GLY A 301 17.96 -13.55 4.96
C GLY A 301 16.47 -13.92 4.81
N VAL A 302 15.56 -13.04 5.25
CA VAL A 302 14.11 -13.18 5.06
C VAL A 302 13.74 -12.65 3.68
N ASP A 303 12.76 -13.29 3.03
CA ASP A 303 12.28 -12.89 1.70
C ASP A 303 11.45 -11.60 1.72
N GLN A 304 11.31 -10.97 0.55
CA GLN A 304 10.65 -9.68 0.41
C GLN A 304 9.19 -9.70 0.90
N GLN A 305 8.41 -10.77 0.62
CA GLN A 305 7.01 -10.82 1.05
C GLN A 305 6.90 -10.84 2.56
N THR A 306 7.75 -11.63 3.20
CA THR A 306 7.68 -11.82 4.64
C THR A 306 8.16 -10.57 5.37
N CYS A 307 9.16 -9.87 4.84
CA CYS A 307 9.54 -8.53 5.32
C CYS A 307 8.40 -7.53 5.19
N GLU A 308 7.71 -7.52 4.05
CA GLU A 308 6.59 -6.62 3.80
C GLU A 308 5.41 -6.89 4.74
N ALA A 309 5.06 -8.16 4.96
CA ALA A 309 4.04 -8.52 5.95
C ALA A 309 4.42 -8.06 7.37
N ARG A 310 5.71 -8.07 7.72
CA ARG A 310 6.18 -7.59 9.03
C ARG A 310 6.04 -6.07 9.16
N ALA A 311 6.20 -5.31 8.07
CA ALA A 311 5.93 -3.86 8.07
C ALA A 311 4.46 -3.57 8.41
N TYR A 312 3.54 -4.44 7.98
CA TYR A 312 2.14 -4.34 8.37
C TYR A 312 1.89 -4.56 9.87
N ALA A 313 2.71 -5.36 10.57
CA ALA A 313 2.60 -5.46 12.03
C ALA A 313 2.99 -4.14 12.72
N VAL A 314 4.04 -3.46 12.23
CA VAL A 314 4.41 -2.12 12.68
C VAL A 314 3.24 -1.16 12.47
N ALA A 315 2.73 -1.07 11.24
CA ALA A 315 1.63 -0.18 10.91
C ALA A 315 0.38 -0.47 11.76
N ARG A 316 -0.01 -1.74 11.90
CA ARG A 316 -1.21 -2.16 12.66
C ARG A 316 -1.20 -1.72 14.11
N HIS A 317 -0.03 -1.68 14.74
CA HIS A 317 0.11 -1.26 16.14
C HIS A 317 -0.37 0.17 16.39
N PHE A 318 -0.21 1.06 15.42
CA PHE A 318 -0.51 2.49 15.56
C PHE A 318 -1.88 2.90 15.01
N GLU A 319 -2.75 1.94 14.69
CA GLU A 319 -4.14 2.15 14.26
C GLU A 319 -4.29 3.22 13.14
N PRO A 320 -3.60 3.04 12.00
CA PRO A 320 -3.50 4.06 10.96
C PRO A 320 -4.83 4.30 10.27
N LEU A 321 -5.00 5.51 9.72
CA LEU A 321 -6.07 5.79 8.79
C LEU A 321 -5.80 5.09 7.46
N LEU A 322 -4.55 5.17 7.02
CA LEU A 322 -4.07 4.72 5.72
C LEU A 322 -2.78 3.94 5.86
N VAL A 323 -2.67 2.86 5.10
CA VAL A 323 -1.40 2.18 4.82
C VAL A 323 -1.40 1.86 3.33
N ASN A 324 -0.33 2.14 2.60
CA ASN A 324 -0.17 1.59 1.27
C ASN A 324 1.20 0.94 1.09
N THR A 325 1.19 -0.17 0.37
CA THR A 325 2.39 -0.63 -0.32
C THR A 325 2.65 0.28 -1.52
N VAL A 326 3.92 0.48 -1.85
CA VAL A 326 4.36 1.14 -3.08
C VAL A 326 5.04 0.07 -3.96
N VAL A 327 4.25 -0.54 -4.84
CA VAL A 327 4.70 -1.70 -5.62
C VAL A 327 5.33 -1.22 -6.91
N GLY A 328 6.57 -1.64 -7.21
CA GLY A 328 7.25 -1.30 -8.47
C GLY A 328 8.01 0.03 -8.45
N PHE A 329 8.05 0.74 -7.31
CA PHE A 329 8.71 2.04 -7.19
C PHE A 329 10.24 1.98 -7.04
N ILE A 330 10.77 0.95 -6.38
CA ILE A 330 12.21 0.90 -6.09
C ILE A 330 13.03 0.58 -7.35
N GLY A 331 12.58 -0.40 -8.13
CA GLY A 331 13.25 -0.78 -9.39
C GLY A 331 13.20 -2.28 -9.72
N PRO A 332 13.66 -2.65 -10.93
CA PRO A 332 13.66 -4.01 -11.44
C PRO A 332 14.55 -4.98 -10.65
N GLU A 333 15.48 -4.47 -9.85
CA GLU A 333 16.33 -5.27 -8.96
C GLU A 333 15.50 -6.02 -7.91
N TYR A 334 14.32 -5.48 -7.58
CA TYR A 334 13.42 -6.01 -6.55
C TYR A 334 12.19 -6.71 -7.16
N LEU A 335 11.60 -6.09 -8.18
CA LEU A 335 10.49 -6.60 -8.99
C LEU A 335 10.72 -6.27 -10.47
N TYR A 336 11.18 -7.26 -11.25
CA TYR A 336 11.72 -7.02 -12.59
C TYR A 336 10.68 -6.65 -13.65
N ASP A 337 9.54 -7.35 -13.66
CA ASP A 337 8.54 -7.29 -14.72
C ASP A 337 7.12 -7.04 -14.18
N GLY A 338 6.19 -6.70 -15.08
CA GLY A 338 4.77 -6.50 -14.76
C GLY A 338 4.13 -7.69 -14.02
N LYS A 339 4.55 -8.92 -14.34
CA LYS A 339 4.06 -10.14 -13.66
C LYS A 339 4.47 -10.18 -12.18
N GLN A 340 5.71 -9.81 -11.87
CA GLN A 340 6.23 -9.73 -10.50
C GLN A 340 5.54 -8.60 -9.73
N ILE A 341 5.36 -7.44 -10.36
CA ILE A 341 4.64 -6.29 -9.78
C ILE A 341 3.19 -6.67 -9.47
N ILE A 342 2.46 -7.23 -10.43
CA ILE A 342 1.07 -7.67 -10.24
C ILE A 342 0.99 -8.68 -9.08
N ARG A 343 1.89 -9.67 -9.05
CA ARG A 343 1.91 -10.66 -7.98
C ARG A 343 2.21 -10.04 -6.61
N ALA A 344 3.17 -9.13 -6.53
CA ALA A 344 3.53 -8.43 -5.29
C ALA A 344 2.36 -7.60 -4.76
N GLY A 345 1.72 -6.77 -5.60
CA GLY A 345 0.57 -5.97 -5.17
C GLY A 345 -0.59 -6.80 -4.65
N LEU A 346 -0.86 -7.96 -5.26
CA LEU A 346 -1.89 -8.87 -4.76
C LEU A 346 -1.53 -9.53 -3.43
N GLU A 347 -0.28 -9.96 -3.24
CA GLU A 347 0.16 -10.53 -1.96
C GLU A 347 0.16 -9.49 -0.84
N ASP A 348 0.60 -8.27 -1.14
CA ASP A 348 0.64 -7.14 -0.21
C ASP A 348 -0.76 -6.73 0.25
N HIS A 349 -1.66 -6.52 -0.71
CA HIS A 349 -3.06 -6.23 -0.42
C HIS A 349 -3.71 -7.34 0.41
N PHE A 350 -3.50 -8.61 0.03
CA PHE A 350 -4.02 -9.75 0.78
C PHE A 350 -3.48 -9.80 2.21
N CYS A 351 -2.16 -9.71 2.40
CA CYS A 351 -1.54 -9.78 3.73
C CYS A 351 -2.00 -8.62 4.61
N GLY A 352 -1.99 -7.39 4.09
CA GLY A 352 -2.46 -6.21 4.82
C GLY A 352 -3.93 -6.33 5.24
N LYS A 353 -4.81 -6.73 4.32
CA LYS A 353 -6.24 -6.95 4.62
C LYS A 353 -6.45 -8.05 5.66
N LEU A 354 -5.78 -9.18 5.50
CA LEU A 354 -5.90 -10.33 6.41
C LEU A 354 -5.46 -9.97 7.84
N MET A 355 -4.44 -9.13 7.96
CA MET A 355 -3.95 -8.61 9.24
C MET A 355 -4.79 -7.47 9.83
N GLY A 356 -5.84 -7.03 9.13
CA GLY A 356 -6.78 -6.02 9.62
C GLY A 356 -6.37 -4.57 9.34
N LEU A 357 -5.61 -4.30 8.27
CA LEU A 357 -5.25 -2.94 7.86
C LEU A 357 -6.13 -2.36 6.75
N PRO A 358 -6.32 -1.01 6.72
CA PRO A 358 -6.98 -0.29 5.63
C PRO A 358 -6.04 -0.15 4.42
N ILE A 359 -5.57 -1.28 3.88
CA ILE A 359 -4.49 -1.31 2.90
C ILE A 359 -4.93 -0.74 1.54
N GLY A 360 -4.18 0.23 1.06
CA GLY A 360 -4.20 0.76 -0.31
C GLY A 360 -2.95 0.31 -1.07
N CYS A 361 -2.83 0.76 -2.32
CA CYS A 361 -1.69 0.45 -3.17
C CYS A 361 -1.38 1.66 -4.05
N ASP A 362 -0.10 2.06 -4.08
CA ASP A 362 0.40 2.82 -5.20
C ASP A 362 0.72 1.82 -6.32
N VAL A 363 -0.10 1.85 -7.37
CA VAL A 363 -0.01 0.95 -8.52
C VAL A 363 0.91 1.62 -9.51
N CYS A 364 2.18 1.26 -9.46
CA CYS A 364 3.22 2.06 -10.08
C CYS A 364 4.36 1.21 -10.65
N TYR A 365 5.18 1.84 -11.48
CA TYR A 365 6.39 1.25 -12.01
C TYR A 365 7.41 2.34 -12.34
N THR A 366 8.67 1.94 -12.40
CA THR A 366 9.76 2.78 -12.92
C THR A 366 10.02 2.47 -14.39
N ASN A 367 10.39 3.48 -15.18
CA ASN A 367 10.68 3.36 -16.62
C ASN A 367 11.76 2.34 -17.03
N HIS A 368 12.53 1.79 -16.08
CA HIS A 368 13.58 0.82 -16.35
C HIS A 368 13.21 -0.62 -15.92
N ALA A 369 11.99 -0.82 -15.41
CA ALA A 369 11.41 -2.16 -15.25
C ALA A 369 10.78 -2.65 -16.56
N GLU A 370 10.68 -3.97 -16.74
CA GLU A 370 9.97 -4.59 -17.86
C GLU A 370 8.46 -4.60 -17.57
N ALA A 371 7.89 -3.39 -17.48
CA ALA A 371 6.49 -3.15 -17.17
C ALA A 371 6.00 -1.88 -17.86
N ASP A 372 4.70 -1.80 -18.10
CA ASP A 372 4.05 -0.62 -18.66
C ASP A 372 2.69 -0.32 -18.00
N GLN A 373 1.97 0.65 -18.56
CA GLN A 373 0.68 1.07 -18.02
C GLN A 373 -0.42 -0.01 -18.18
N ASP A 374 -0.32 -0.92 -19.15
CA ASP A 374 -1.31 -1.99 -19.34
C ASP A 374 -1.19 -3.03 -18.20
N ASP A 375 0.03 -3.27 -17.71
CA ASP A 375 0.26 -4.05 -16.49
C ASP A 375 -0.38 -3.37 -15.26
N MET A 376 -0.26 -2.04 -15.16
CA MET A 376 -0.84 -1.27 -14.05
C MET A 376 -2.37 -1.28 -14.08
N ASP A 377 -2.99 -1.17 -15.27
CA ASP A 377 -4.44 -1.28 -15.44
C ASP A 377 -4.95 -2.67 -15.03
N THR A 378 -4.17 -3.70 -15.35
CA THR A 378 -4.44 -5.07 -14.88
C THR A 378 -4.39 -5.15 -13.36
N LEU A 379 -3.31 -4.66 -12.73
CA LEU A 379 -3.17 -4.68 -11.27
C LEU A 379 -4.30 -3.88 -10.58
N LEU A 380 -4.59 -2.66 -11.06
CA LEU A 380 -5.65 -1.81 -10.53
C LEU A 380 -7.00 -2.53 -10.54
N THR A 381 -7.35 -3.17 -11.66
CA THR A 381 -8.62 -3.89 -11.80
C THR A 381 -8.72 -5.04 -10.81
N LEU A 382 -7.66 -5.84 -10.69
CA LEU A 382 -7.61 -6.98 -9.78
C LEU A 382 -7.70 -6.54 -8.31
N LEU A 383 -6.99 -5.47 -7.92
CA LEU A 383 -7.04 -4.93 -6.57
C LEU A 383 -8.41 -4.35 -6.22
N CYS A 384 -9.03 -3.61 -7.15
CA CYS A 384 -10.37 -3.07 -6.91
C CYS A 384 -11.41 -4.20 -6.78
N ALA A 385 -11.30 -5.27 -7.57
CA ALA A 385 -12.13 -6.47 -7.41
C ALA A 385 -11.88 -7.18 -6.06
N ALA A 386 -10.65 -7.12 -5.53
CA ALA A 386 -10.29 -7.63 -4.22
C ALA A 386 -10.73 -6.72 -3.05
N GLY A 387 -11.33 -5.56 -3.31
CA GLY A 387 -11.77 -4.62 -2.26
C GLY A 387 -10.70 -3.65 -1.78
N LEU A 388 -9.85 -3.16 -2.69
CA LEU A 388 -8.86 -2.11 -2.43
C LEU A 388 -9.44 -0.93 -1.65
N THR A 389 -8.76 -0.53 -0.58
CA THR A 389 -9.24 0.57 0.29
C THR A 389 -9.09 1.92 -0.40
N PHE A 390 -7.91 2.18 -0.97
CA PHE A 390 -7.62 3.38 -1.73
C PHE A 390 -6.47 3.16 -2.73
N LEU A 391 -6.43 4.00 -3.77
CA LEU A 391 -5.29 4.12 -4.69
C LEU A 391 -4.66 5.52 -4.62
N ILE A 392 -3.51 5.68 -5.25
CA ILE A 392 -2.83 6.98 -5.42
C ILE A 392 -3.26 7.57 -6.76
N GLY A 393 -3.59 8.86 -6.78
CA GLY A 393 -3.92 9.60 -8.01
C GLY A 393 -2.90 10.71 -8.24
N VAL A 394 -2.15 10.60 -9.33
CA VAL A 394 -1.18 11.60 -9.80
C VAL A 394 -1.71 12.28 -11.08
N PRO A 395 -1.46 13.58 -11.30
CA PRO A 395 -1.82 14.24 -12.55
C PRO A 395 -1.20 13.53 -13.76
N GLY A 396 -2.05 13.01 -14.66
CA GLY A 396 -1.59 12.39 -15.89
C GLY A 396 -0.80 11.08 -15.74
N ALA A 397 -0.89 10.41 -14.58
CA ALA A 397 -0.13 9.19 -14.27
C ALA A 397 1.40 9.38 -14.20
N ASP A 398 1.90 10.62 -14.24
CA ASP A 398 3.33 10.93 -14.28
C ASP A 398 3.72 11.82 -13.10
N ASP A 399 4.48 11.27 -12.14
CA ASP A 399 5.01 12.07 -11.04
C ASP A 399 6.32 12.72 -11.46
N ILE A 400 6.22 13.96 -11.94
CA ILE A 400 7.35 14.76 -12.44
C ILE A 400 8.42 15.10 -11.39
N MET A 401 8.16 14.85 -10.09
CA MET A 401 9.12 15.06 -9.02
C MET A 401 9.82 13.74 -8.67
N LEU A 402 9.06 12.66 -8.52
CA LEU A 402 9.55 11.36 -8.09
C LEU A 402 10.01 10.48 -9.27
N ASN A 403 9.78 10.90 -10.51
CA ASN A 403 10.23 10.25 -11.76
C ASN A 403 9.75 8.80 -11.92
N TYR A 404 8.47 8.55 -11.62
CA TYR A 404 7.83 7.24 -11.80
C TYR A 404 6.41 7.40 -12.33
N GLN A 405 5.85 6.30 -12.86
CA GLN A 405 4.50 6.26 -13.37
C GLN A 405 3.59 5.60 -12.33
N SER A 406 2.45 6.22 -12.05
CA SER A 406 1.43 5.76 -11.08
C SER A 406 0.05 5.80 -11.74
N THR A 407 -1.02 5.52 -10.99
CA THR A 407 -2.38 5.72 -11.47
C THR A 407 -2.77 7.20 -11.50
N SER A 408 -3.58 7.57 -12.48
CA SER A 408 -4.12 8.91 -12.67
C SER A 408 -5.49 9.12 -12.01
N PHE A 409 -5.95 10.37 -11.99
CA PHE A 409 -7.33 10.68 -11.61
C PHE A 409 -8.39 10.04 -12.54
N HIS A 410 -8.04 9.73 -13.79
CA HIS A 410 -8.95 9.08 -14.73
C HIS A 410 -9.10 7.59 -14.41
N ASP A 411 -8.03 6.94 -13.94
CA ASP A 411 -8.03 5.51 -13.64
C ASP A 411 -8.90 5.21 -12.41
N ALA A 412 -8.89 6.12 -11.43
CA ALA A 412 -9.86 6.09 -10.33
C ALA A 412 -11.32 6.17 -10.83
N LEU A 413 -11.61 6.99 -11.85
CA LEU A 413 -12.95 7.07 -12.43
C LEU A 413 -13.30 5.82 -13.25
N TYR A 414 -12.34 5.24 -13.96
CA TYR A 414 -12.49 3.97 -14.64
C TYR A 414 -12.90 2.89 -13.64
N ALA A 415 -12.12 2.67 -12.58
CA ALA A 415 -12.39 1.64 -11.57
C ALA A 415 -13.75 1.84 -10.89
N ARG A 416 -14.07 3.08 -10.50
CA ARG A 416 -15.37 3.43 -9.90
C ARG A 416 -16.54 3.16 -10.83
N ARG A 417 -16.43 3.47 -12.12
CA ARG A 417 -17.51 3.23 -13.10
C ARG A 417 -17.68 1.77 -13.43
N LEU A 418 -16.57 1.07 -13.70
CA LEU A 418 -16.58 -0.35 -14.08
C LEU A 418 -17.20 -1.21 -12.99
N LEU A 419 -16.82 -0.96 -11.73
CA LEU A 419 -17.20 -1.79 -10.58
C LEU A 419 -18.33 -1.18 -9.73
N GLY A 420 -18.89 -0.04 -10.14
CA GLY A 420 -19.96 0.65 -9.42
C GLY A 420 -19.56 1.21 -8.05
N LEU A 421 -18.27 1.50 -7.84
CA LEU A 421 -17.73 1.95 -6.56
C LEU A 421 -17.98 3.45 -6.33
N LYS A 422 -18.14 3.81 -5.06
CA LYS A 422 -18.42 5.19 -4.62
C LYS A 422 -17.19 5.83 -3.97
N HIS A 423 -17.22 7.16 -3.84
CA HIS A 423 -16.24 7.91 -3.04
C HIS A 423 -16.53 7.70 -1.55
N ALA A 424 -15.54 7.80 -0.68
CA ALA A 424 -15.73 7.72 0.77
C ALA A 424 -16.90 8.63 1.22
N PRO A 425 -17.84 8.10 2.02
CA PRO A 425 -18.95 8.89 2.49
C PRO A 425 -18.44 10.01 3.41
N SER A 426 -18.82 11.22 3.04
CA SER A 426 -18.91 12.35 3.95
C SER A 426 -20.28 12.35 4.64
N SER A 427 -20.54 13.33 5.51
CA SER A 427 -21.94 13.72 5.78
C SER A 427 -22.72 13.85 4.44
N PRO A 428 -24.06 13.65 4.41
CA PRO A 428 -24.85 13.42 3.19
C PRO A 428 -24.69 14.45 2.05
N THR A 429 -24.11 15.62 2.32
CA THR A 429 -23.97 16.76 1.40
C THR A 429 -22.52 17.15 1.05
N GLY A 430 -21.50 16.61 1.71
CA GLY A 430 -20.12 17.13 1.67
C GLY A 430 -19.48 17.22 0.26
N TRP A 431 -19.36 16.09 -0.44
CA TRP A 431 -18.75 16.05 -1.78
C TRP A 431 -19.54 16.80 -2.85
N ARG A 432 -20.88 16.76 -2.78
CA ARG A 432 -21.74 17.53 -3.68
C ARG A 432 -21.54 19.03 -3.45
N ARG A 433 -21.52 19.46 -2.18
CA ARG A 433 -21.29 20.86 -1.79
C ARG A 433 -19.89 21.35 -2.17
N CYS A 434 -18.86 20.53 -1.99
CA CYS A 434 -17.50 20.80 -2.43
C CYS A 434 -17.44 21.02 -3.95
N ARG A 435 -17.96 20.08 -4.77
CA ARG A 435 -18.02 20.22 -6.23
C ARG A 435 -18.82 21.45 -6.68
N LEU A 436 -19.93 21.76 -6.00
CA LEU A 436 -20.72 22.98 -6.24
C LEU A 436 -19.91 24.24 -5.92
N SER A 437 -19.26 24.30 -4.76
CA SER A 437 -18.45 25.45 -4.31
C SER A 437 -17.26 25.72 -5.24
N ILE A 438 -16.57 24.67 -5.67
CA ILE A 438 -15.47 24.77 -6.65
C ILE A 438 -15.98 25.30 -7.99
N ARG A 439 -17.11 24.78 -8.49
CA ARG A 439 -17.71 25.23 -9.75
C ARG A 439 -18.16 26.70 -9.67
N THR A 440 -18.75 27.13 -8.56
CA THR A 440 -19.17 28.53 -8.38
C THR A 440 -17.99 29.50 -8.25
N ALA A 441 -16.87 29.09 -7.64
CA ALA A 441 -15.66 29.91 -7.58
C ALA A 441 -15.08 30.19 -8.97
N ARG A 442 -15.23 29.25 -9.92
CA ARG A 442 -14.86 29.42 -11.33
C ARG A 442 -15.73 30.42 -12.09
N CYS A 443 -17.01 30.55 -11.72
CA CYS A 443 -17.96 31.45 -12.38
C CYS A 443 -17.84 32.92 -11.92
N GLY A 444 -17.11 33.20 -10.83
CA GLY A 444 -16.90 34.55 -10.30
C GLY A 444 -15.71 35.32 -10.88
N SER A 445 -14.87 34.67 -11.71
CA SER A 445 -13.70 35.28 -12.35
C SER A 445 -13.93 35.50 -13.85
N PRO A 446 -13.89 36.75 -14.37
CA PRO A 446 -13.96 36.99 -15.80
C PRO A 446 -12.57 36.74 -16.40
N THR A 447 -12.24 35.49 -16.68
CA THR A 447 -11.07 35.12 -17.50
C THR A 447 -11.43 33.99 -18.46
N PRO A 448 -10.93 34.05 -19.70
CA PRO A 448 -11.46 33.23 -20.79
C PRO A 448 -11.10 31.76 -20.55
N ALA A 449 -12.07 30.89 -20.84
CA ALA A 449 -11.93 29.45 -20.76
C ALA A 449 -10.59 28.99 -21.37
N ILE A 450 -9.74 28.38 -20.54
CA ILE A 450 -8.68 27.51 -21.03
C ILE A 450 -9.40 26.37 -21.76
N ARG A 451 -9.51 26.51 -23.08
CA ARG A 451 -9.91 25.42 -23.96
C ARG A 451 -8.87 24.32 -23.76
N CYS A 452 -9.34 23.09 -23.56
CA CYS A 452 -8.50 21.89 -23.64
C CYS A 452 -7.54 22.02 -24.84
N CYS A 453 -6.28 21.69 -24.62
CA CYS A 453 -5.25 21.68 -25.64
C CYS A 453 -5.77 20.97 -26.91
N PRO A 454 -5.66 21.59 -28.11
CA PRO A 454 -6.08 20.96 -29.37
C PRO A 454 -5.26 19.73 -29.77
N SER A 455 -4.19 19.39 -29.03
CA SER A 455 -3.31 18.26 -29.36
C SER A 455 -3.93 16.88 -29.12
N CYS A 456 -5.02 16.76 -28.35
CA CYS A 456 -5.71 15.48 -28.12
C CYS A 456 -6.77 15.12 -29.19
N ARG A 457 -6.73 15.71 -30.40
CA ARG A 457 -7.71 15.45 -31.49
C ARG A 457 -7.12 15.05 -32.83
N LYS A 458 -5.92 14.45 -32.87
CA LYS A 458 -5.38 13.91 -34.12
C LYS A 458 -4.65 12.58 -33.90
N GLU A 459 -5.42 11.50 -33.86
CA GLU A 459 -4.93 10.25 -34.45
C GLU A 459 -5.24 10.28 -35.95
N PRO A 460 -4.27 10.09 -36.85
CA PRO A 460 -4.57 9.82 -38.25
C PRO A 460 -4.98 8.33 -38.39
N PRO A 461 -5.88 7.99 -39.33
CA PRO A 461 -6.27 6.60 -39.55
C PRO A 461 -5.09 5.79 -40.11
N TYR A 462 -4.93 4.59 -39.57
CA TYR A 462 -3.96 3.58 -39.99
C TYR A 462 -4.33 3.04 -41.39
N GLU A 463 -3.51 3.32 -42.41
CA GLU A 463 -3.57 2.64 -43.72
C GLU A 463 -2.57 1.48 -43.77
N PRO A 464 -2.99 0.23 -44.05
CA PRO A 464 -2.08 -0.88 -44.20
C PRO A 464 -1.63 -0.99 -45.66
N SER A 465 -0.35 -0.78 -45.95
CA SER A 465 0.46 -1.57 -46.90
C SER A 465 1.69 -0.79 -47.41
N ARG A 466 2.88 -1.38 -47.24
CA ARG A 466 3.77 -1.79 -48.34
C ARG A 466 5.03 -2.41 -47.78
N CYS A 467 5.24 -3.67 -48.16
CA CYS A 467 6.51 -4.38 -48.07
C CYS A 467 7.62 -3.56 -48.72
N LEU A 468 8.76 -3.47 -48.03
CA LEU A 468 10.03 -3.10 -48.64
C LEU A 468 11.01 -4.26 -48.43
N GLU A 469 11.43 -4.83 -49.55
CA GLU A 469 12.55 -5.78 -49.66
C GLU A 469 13.88 -5.12 -49.25
N PRO A 470 14.88 -5.94 -48.85
CA PRO A 470 16.17 -5.45 -48.38
C PRO A 470 17.11 -5.16 -49.55
N ALA A 471 17.90 -4.09 -49.45
CA ALA A 471 19.03 -3.85 -50.34
C ALA A 471 20.34 -3.81 -49.54
N ALA A 472 21.21 -4.77 -49.89
CA ALA A 472 22.67 -4.85 -49.87
C ALA A 472 23.48 -4.12 -48.77
#